data_AF-A0A090T105-F1
#
_entry.id   AF-A0A090T105-F1
#
_cell.length_a   1.000
_cell.length_b   1.000
_cell.length_c   1.000
_cell.angle_alpha   90.00
_cell.angle_beta   90.00
_cell.angle_gamma   90.00
#
_symmetry.space_group_name_H-M   'P 1'
#
loop_
_entity.id
_entity.type
_entity.pdbx_description
1 polymer ?
#
loop_
_entity_poly.entity_id
_entity_poly.type
_entity_poly.pdbx_seq_one_letter_code
_entity_poly.pdbx_strand_id
1 'polypeptide(L)'
;MLFVDPKDYDEMVEVMRDYAMREDGDEKGASEHRFTEVKIDPSKGSATGYIAKYISKNIDGGDLEEGIYGECPLDAAARVDAWASCWGIRQFQQLGGCSVTVWRELRRLKQVQDLPERAKLIVEAADKGDWKQFTQSMGGVFSKRTEQVFKPHYEFSTDKATGVIKTTLYCATELVRALKGVAIEGRELITRVFEWRIESLVRPAF
;
A
#
# COMPACT_ATOMS: atom_id res chain seq x y z
N MET A 1 -1.50 -8.97 11.21
CA MET A 1 -0.45 -8.68 12.22
C MET A 1 -0.35 -7.18 12.37
N LEU A 2 -0.39 -6.68 13.60
CA LEU A 2 -0.30 -5.25 13.92
C LEU A 2 0.81 -5.04 14.95
N PHE A 3 1.52 -3.92 14.82
CA PHE A 3 2.49 -3.45 15.80
C PHE A 3 1.94 -2.16 16.40
N VAL A 4 1.90 -2.11 17.73
CA VAL A 4 1.33 -0.99 18.49
C VAL A 4 2.25 -0.66 19.65
N ASP A 5 2.28 0.59 20.07
CA ASP A 5 2.96 0.99 21.31
C ASP A 5 2.25 0.27 22.48
N PRO A 6 2.99 -0.34 23.44
CA PRO A 6 2.38 -1.05 24.56
C PRO A 6 1.33 -0.24 25.32
N LYS A 7 1.47 1.09 25.38
CA LYS A 7 0.52 1.97 26.07
C LYS A 7 -0.84 2.09 25.35
N ASP A 8 -0.85 1.89 24.03
CA ASP A 8 -2.03 2.05 23.16
C ASP A 8 -2.70 0.69 22.87
N TYR A 9 -2.12 -0.40 23.38
CA TYR A 9 -2.52 -1.77 23.08
C TYR A 9 -3.94 -2.09 23.57
N ASP A 10 -4.24 -1.80 24.84
CA ASP A 10 -5.54 -2.13 25.43
C ASP A 10 -6.67 -1.36 24.73
N GLU A 11 -6.47 -0.05 24.48
CA GLU A 11 -7.43 0.78 23.74
C GLU A 11 -7.65 0.24 22.32
N MET A 12 -6.59 -0.14 21.60
CA MET A 12 -6.70 -0.73 20.27
C MET A 12 -7.54 -2.01 20.30
N VAL A 13 -7.30 -2.91 21.26
CA VAL A 13 -8.03 -4.18 21.40
C VAL A 13 -9.49 -3.94 21.73
N GLU A 14 -9.79 -3.01 22.65
CA GLU A 14 -11.17 -2.64 23.00
C GLU A 14 -11.93 -2.09 21.80
N VAL A 15 -11.34 -1.15 21.06
CA VAL A 15 -11.95 -0.59 19.85
C VAL A 15 -12.18 -1.66 18.81
N MET A 16 -11.20 -2.52 18.52
CA MET A 16 -11.36 -3.59 17.53
C MET A 16 -12.45 -4.58 17.94
N ARG A 17 -12.51 -4.94 19.22
CA ARG A 17 -13.54 -5.84 19.76
C ARG A 17 -14.93 -5.21 19.70
N ASP A 18 -15.08 -3.94 20.06
CA ASP A 18 -16.34 -3.21 19.95
C ASP A 18 -16.86 -3.29 18.50
N TYR A 19 -16.05 -2.89 17.52
CA TYR A 19 -16.44 -2.96 16.11
C TYR A 19 -16.81 -4.39 15.66
N ALA A 20 -16.07 -5.41 16.09
CA ALA A 20 -16.37 -6.80 15.75
C ALA A 20 -17.71 -7.30 16.34
N MET A 21 -18.18 -6.69 17.43
CA MET A 21 -19.41 -7.09 18.13
C MET A 21 -20.64 -6.22 17.78
N ARG A 22 -20.48 -5.14 17.00
CA ARG A 22 -21.58 -4.22 16.66
C ARG A 22 -22.66 -4.85 15.78
N GLU A 23 -22.25 -5.70 14.85
CA GLU A 23 -23.15 -6.49 14.04
C GLU A 23 -23.34 -7.83 14.73
N ASP A 24 -24.58 -8.32 14.87
CA ASP A 24 -24.93 -9.66 15.37
C ASP A 24 -24.14 -10.15 16.61
N GLY A 25 -23.82 -9.25 17.55
CA GLY A 25 -23.00 -9.56 18.72
C GLY A 25 -23.67 -10.49 19.74
N ASP A 26 -24.96 -10.76 19.58
CA ASP A 26 -25.77 -11.65 20.40
C ASP A 26 -25.91 -13.06 19.82
N GLU A 27 -25.32 -13.35 18.65
CA GLU A 27 -25.34 -14.69 18.09
C GLU A 27 -24.62 -15.71 19.00
N LYS A 28 -25.00 -16.97 18.88
CA LYS A 28 -24.43 -18.04 19.70
C LYS A 28 -22.93 -18.21 19.40
N GLY A 29 -22.10 -17.95 20.40
CA GLY A 29 -20.63 -18.06 20.30
C GLY A 29 -19.94 -16.78 19.82
N ALA A 30 -20.66 -15.64 19.76
CA ALA A 30 -20.12 -14.36 19.32
C ALA A 30 -18.85 -13.96 20.09
N SER A 31 -18.90 -14.06 21.43
CA SER A 31 -17.79 -13.70 22.32
C SER A 31 -16.50 -14.48 22.05
N GLU A 32 -16.62 -15.73 21.59
CA GLU A 32 -15.51 -16.64 21.36
C GLU A 32 -14.96 -16.57 19.93
N HIS A 33 -15.79 -16.20 18.95
CA HIS A 33 -15.47 -16.38 17.54
C HIS A 33 -15.42 -15.08 16.72
N ARG A 34 -16.08 -14.00 17.15
CA ARG A 34 -16.09 -12.71 16.43
C ARG A 34 -14.74 -12.00 16.48
N PHE A 35 -14.02 -12.13 17.60
CA PHE A 35 -12.71 -11.48 17.76
C PHE A 35 -11.77 -12.30 18.66
N THR A 36 -10.72 -12.82 18.05
CA THR A 36 -9.63 -13.52 18.72
C THR A 36 -8.35 -12.72 18.61
N GLU A 37 -7.81 -12.37 19.76
CA GLU A 37 -6.50 -11.75 19.86
C GLU A 37 -5.42 -12.81 20.10
N VAL A 38 -4.33 -12.73 19.33
CA VAL A 38 -3.16 -13.61 19.48
C VAL A 38 -1.91 -12.76 19.55
N LYS A 39 -1.23 -12.77 20.70
CA LYS A 39 0.07 -12.09 20.87
C LYS A 39 1.16 -12.85 20.11
N ILE A 40 2.13 -12.11 19.57
CA ILE A 40 3.30 -12.70 18.91
C ILE A 40 4.12 -13.46 19.96
N ASP A 41 4.45 -14.71 19.66
CA ASP A 41 5.31 -15.56 20.47
C ASP A 41 6.66 -15.76 19.74
N PRO A 42 7.75 -15.13 20.22
CA PRO A 42 9.07 -15.23 19.58
C PRO A 42 9.60 -16.66 19.47
N SER A 43 9.16 -17.58 20.33
CA SER A 43 9.57 -18.99 20.27
C SER A 43 8.99 -19.75 19.08
N LYS A 44 7.85 -19.27 18.53
CA LYS A 44 7.17 -19.87 17.37
C LYS A 44 7.60 -19.25 16.04
N GLY A 45 8.47 -18.25 16.08
CA GLY A 45 8.99 -17.56 14.91
C GLY A 45 8.98 -16.04 15.08
N SER A 46 9.68 -15.36 14.18
CA SER A 46 9.73 -13.91 14.17
C SER A 46 8.58 -13.32 13.36
N ALA A 47 8.18 -12.09 13.71
CA ALA A 47 7.20 -11.34 12.93
C ALA A 47 7.65 -11.15 11.47
N THR A 48 8.95 -10.91 11.24
CA THR A 48 9.54 -10.84 9.91
C THR A 48 9.42 -12.15 9.15
N GLY A 49 9.73 -13.29 9.79
CA GLY A 49 9.59 -14.61 9.18
C GLY A 49 8.15 -14.94 8.84
N TYR A 50 7.21 -14.54 9.71
CA TYR A 50 5.78 -14.66 9.44
C TYR A 50 5.38 -13.83 8.20
N ILE A 51 5.75 -12.55 8.12
CA ILE A 51 5.43 -11.71 6.96
C ILE A 51 6.05 -12.29 5.68
N ALA A 52 7.32 -12.67 5.71
CA ALA A 52 8.01 -13.27 4.57
C ALA A 52 7.31 -14.54 4.09
N LYS A 53 6.89 -15.42 5.01
CA LYS A 53 6.13 -16.64 4.70
C LYS A 53 4.86 -16.33 3.89
N TYR A 54 4.08 -15.33 4.29
CA TYR A 54 2.84 -15.01 3.59
C TYR A 54 3.07 -14.30 2.25
N ILE A 55 4.10 -13.44 2.16
CA ILE A 55 4.49 -12.82 0.89
C ILE A 55 4.89 -13.90 -0.11
N SER A 56 5.79 -14.81 0.25
CA SER A 56 6.23 -15.90 -0.63
C SER A 56 5.07 -16.79 -1.07
N LYS A 57 4.09 -17.05 -0.18
CA LYS A 57 2.91 -17.85 -0.51
C LYS A 57 2.02 -17.27 -1.61
N ASN A 58 1.98 -15.94 -1.72
CA ASN A 58 1.03 -15.26 -2.60
C ASN A 58 1.67 -14.73 -3.89
N ILE A 59 2.99 -14.82 -4.07
CA ILE A 59 3.65 -14.31 -5.29
C ILE A 59 3.56 -15.31 -6.44
N ASP A 60 4.02 -16.56 -6.25
CA ASP A 60 3.99 -17.56 -7.32
C ASP A 60 3.58 -18.95 -6.83
N GLY A 61 3.70 -19.25 -5.54
CA GLY A 61 3.42 -20.59 -5.00
C GLY A 61 4.42 -21.66 -5.46
N GLY A 62 5.53 -21.28 -6.09
CA GLY A 62 6.48 -22.21 -6.75
C GLY A 62 7.29 -23.08 -5.79
N ASP A 63 7.57 -22.58 -4.59
CA ASP A 63 8.33 -23.29 -3.54
C ASP A 63 7.43 -23.98 -2.49
N LEU A 64 6.15 -24.21 -2.82
CA LEU A 64 5.19 -24.86 -1.93
C LEU A 64 4.75 -26.19 -2.52
N GLU A 65 4.96 -27.28 -1.79
CA GLU A 65 4.60 -28.62 -2.22
C GLU A 65 3.07 -28.86 -2.19
N GLU A 66 2.39 -28.41 -1.14
CA GLU A 66 0.93 -28.51 -0.99
C GLU A 66 0.33 -27.29 -0.27
N GLY A 67 -0.90 -26.93 -0.65
CA GLY A 67 -1.70 -25.91 0.02
C GLY A 67 -2.20 -26.35 1.40
N ILE A 68 -2.73 -25.41 2.19
CA ILE A 68 -3.14 -25.68 3.58
C ILE A 68 -4.33 -26.66 3.62
N TYR A 69 -5.14 -26.70 2.56
CA TYR A 69 -6.31 -27.55 2.39
C TYR A 69 -6.13 -28.55 1.24
N GLY A 70 -4.89 -28.83 0.84
CA GLY A 70 -4.57 -29.72 -0.28
C GLY A 70 -4.74 -29.08 -1.66
N GLU A 71 -4.94 -27.77 -1.73
CA GLU A 71 -4.97 -27.02 -2.99
C GLU A 71 -3.59 -26.92 -3.64
N CYS A 72 -3.56 -26.85 -4.98
CA CYS A 72 -2.35 -26.53 -5.73
C CYS A 72 -1.92 -25.09 -5.40
N PRO A 73 -0.71 -24.86 -4.82
CA PRO A 73 -0.29 -23.52 -4.41
C PRO A 73 -0.18 -22.52 -5.56
N LEU A 74 0.16 -22.99 -6.77
CA LEU A 74 0.20 -22.17 -7.99
C LEU A 74 -1.18 -21.62 -8.36
N ASP A 75 -2.21 -22.48 -8.32
CA ASP A 75 -3.58 -22.08 -8.62
C ASP A 75 -4.13 -21.12 -7.56
N ALA A 76 -3.77 -21.35 -6.29
CA ALA A 76 -4.16 -20.47 -5.19
C ALA A 76 -3.55 -19.07 -5.37
N ALA A 77 -2.25 -18.97 -5.65
CA ALA A 77 -1.57 -17.70 -5.90
C ALA A 77 -2.20 -16.96 -7.09
N ALA A 78 -2.43 -17.66 -8.22
CA ALA A 78 -3.06 -17.07 -9.40
C ALA A 78 -4.48 -16.53 -9.13
N ARG A 79 -5.28 -17.23 -8.32
CA ARG A 79 -6.62 -16.78 -7.93
C ARG A 79 -6.58 -15.53 -7.04
N VAL A 80 -5.65 -15.50 -6.08
CA VAL A 80 -5.45 -14.34 -5.21
C VAL A 80 -5.02 -13.12 -6.02
N ASP A 81 -4.08 -13.30 -6.96
CA ASP A 81 -3.62 -12.26 -7.88
C ASP A 81 -4.74 -11.73 -8.78
N ALA A 82 -5.53 -12.64 -9.37
CA ALA A 82 -6.66 -12.28 -10.22
C ALA A 82 -7.72 -11.47 -9.44
N TRP A 83 -8.08 -11.91 -8.23
CA TRP A 83 -9.00 -11.20 -7.36
C TRP A 83 -8.44 -9.83 -6.96
N ALA A 84 -7.22 -9.78 -6.44
CA ALA A 84 -6.59 -8.53 -6.01
C ALA A 84 -6.48 -7.52 -7.17
N SER A 85 -6.14 -7.98 -8.37
CA SER A 85 -6.04 -7.14 -9.57
C SER A 85 -7.41 -6.66 -10.05
N CYS A 86 -8.42 -7.53 -10.05
CA CYS A 86 -9.79 -7.19 -10.43
C CYS A 86 -10.35 -6.05 -9.56
N TRP A 87 -10.11 -6.12 -8.25
CA TRP A 87 -10.62 -5.15 -7.28
C TRP A 87 -9.65 -3.99 -6.98
N GLY A 88 -8.43 -4.01 -7.53
CA GLY A 88 -7.40 -3.01 -7.25
C GLY A 88 -6.91 -3.01 -5.80
N ILE A 89 -6.96 -4.16 -5.12
CA ILE A 89 -6.59 -4.31 -3.70
C ILE A 89 -5.11 -4.66 -3.59
N ARG A 90 -4.38 -3.93 -2.74
CA ARG A 90 -3.00 -4.29 -2.38
C ARG A 90 -3.03 -5.47 -1.42
N GLN A 91 -2.49 -6.61 -1.83
CA GLN A 91 -2.45 -7.82 -1.00
C GLN A 91 -1.66 -7.62 0.31
N PHE A 92 -0.55 -6.88 0.25
CA PHE A 92 0.25 -6.54 1.42
C PHE A 92 0.37 -5.03 1.54
N GLN A 93 -0.24 -4.48 2.59
CA GLN A 93 -0.17 -3.06 2.91
C GLN A 93 0.19 -2.88 4.37
N GLN A 94 1.36 -2.31 4.63
CA GLN A 94 1.72 -1.85 5.96
C GLN A 94 0.80 -0.69 6.36
N LEU A 95 0.32 -0.73 7.61
CA LEU A 95 -0.35 0.41 8.24
C LEU A 95 0.71 1.33 8.84
N GLY A 96 0.63 2.62 8.54
CA GLY A 96 1.65 3.60 8.92
C GLY A 96 2.91 3.52 8.05
N GLY A 97 3.99 4.17 8.51
CA GLY A 97 5.27 4.21 7.80
C GLY A 97 5.38 5.23 6.67
N CYS A 98 6.55 5.26 6.03
CA CYS A 98 6.85 6.17 4.93
C CYS A 98 6.28 5.66 3.61
N SER A 99 5.85 6.59 2.74
CA SER A 99 5.23 6.24 1.46
C SER A 99 6.22 5.58 0.49
N VAL A 100 6.00 4.30 0.18
CA VAL A 100 6.72 3.59 -0.89
C VAL A 100 6.46 4.25 -2.26
N THR A 101 5.30 4.88 -2.45
CA THR A 101 5.03 5.66 -3.66
C THR A 101 6.02 6.81 -3.79
N VAL A 102 6.18 7.62 -2.72
CA VAL A 102 7.15 8.73 -2.72
C VAL A 102 8.56 8.20 -2.99
N TRP A 103 8.98 7.16 -2.28
CA TRP A 103 10.27 6.49 -2.51
C TRP A 103 10.52 6.17 -3.98
N ARG A 104 9.54 5.54 -4.66
CA ARG A 104 9.65 5.18 -6.08
C ARG A 104 9.71 6.39 -6.99
N GLU A 105 8.95 7.44 -6.68
CA GLU A 105 8.95 8.66 -7.48
C GLU A 105 10.23 9.48 -7.29
N LEU A 106 10.82 9.56 -6.09
CA LEU A 106 12.09 10.24 -5.87
C LEU A 106 13.24 9.62 -6.68
N ARG A 107 13.24 8.29 -6.87
CA ARG A 107 14.22 7.58 -7.73
C ARG A 107 14.08 7.91 -9.22
N ARG A 108 13.01 8.60 -9.64
CA ARG A 108 12.84 9.09 -11.02
C ARG A 108 13.40 10.50 -11.20
N LEU A 109 13.68 11.21 -10.11
CA LEU A 109 14.24 12.56 -10.17
C LEU A 109 15.70 12.46 -10.59
N LYS A 110 16.01 12.94 -11.80
CA LYS A 110 17.38 12.91 -12.33
C LYS A 110 18.27 13.97 -11.68
N GLN A 111 17.72 15.15 -11.40
CA GLN A 111 18.39 16.25 -10.71
C GLN A 111 17.32 17.07 -9.99
N VAL A 112 17.54 17.41 -8.73
CA VAL A 112 16.73 18.41 -8.04
C VAL A 112 17.67 19.48 -7.50
N GLN A 113 17.66 20.63 -8.15
CA GLN A 113 18.31 21.83 -7.62
C GLN A 113 17.34 22.51 -6.64
N ASP A 114 17.88 23.24 -5.66
CA ASP A 114 17.11 24.05 -4.70
C ASP A 114 16.19 23.30 -3.72
N LEU A 115 16.57 22.08 -3.30
CA LEU A 115 15.96 21.42 -2.15
C LEU A 115 16.67 21.76 -0.83
N PRO A 116 15.94 21.84 0.30
CA PRO A 116 16.55 21.85 1.63
C PRO A 116 17.44 20.63 1.86
N GLU A 117 18.44 20.75 2.73
CA GLU A 117 19.43 19.70 2.96
C GLU A 117 18.81 18.36 3.38
N ARG A 118 17.82 18.41 4.29
CA ARG A 118 17.05 17.23 4.70
C ARG A 118 16.37 16.54 3.52
N ALA A 119 15.84 17.31 2.56
CA ALA A 119 15.16 16.76 1.39
C ALA A 119 16.15 16.12 0.41
N LYS A 120 17.35 16.69 0.25
CA LYS A 120 18.44 16.08 -0.54
C LYS A 120 18.85 14.73 0.04
N LEU A 121 19.03 14.63 1.37
CA LEU A 121 19.34 13.37 2.05
C LEU A 121 18.27 12.29 1.81
N ILE A 122 16.99 12.69 1.79
CA ILE A 122 15.87 11.77 1.51
C ILE A 122 15.93 11.25 0.06
N VAL A 123 16.17 12.14 -0.90
CA VAL A 123 16.30 11.77 -2.32
C VAL A 123 17.49 10.83 -2.53
N GLU A 124 18.64 11.16 -1.94
CA GLU A 124 19.86 10.35 -2.02
C GLU A 124 19.68 8.97 -1.39
N ALA A 125 19.04 8.89 -0.22
CA ALA A 125 18.72 7.62 0.42
C ALA A 125 17.78 6.77 -0.46
N ALA A 126 16.79 7.39 -1.10
CA ALA A 126 15.89 6.70 -2.03
C ALA A 126 16.64 6.15 -3.24
N ASP A 127 17.53 6.94 -3.84
CA ASP A 127 18.33 6.55 -5.00
C ASP A 127 19.28 5.38 -4.68
N LYS A 128 20.01 5.48 -3.57
CA LYS A 128 20.92 4.43 -3.07
C LYS A 128 20.23 3.15 -2.61
N GLY A 129 18.91 3.17 -2.43
CA GLY A 129 18.19 2.03 -1.88
C GLY A 129 18.29 1.88 -0.36
N ASP A 130 18.69 2.94 0.37
CA ASP A 130 18.73 2.96 1.83
C ASP A 130 17.36 3.31 2.44
N TRP A 131 16.52 2.28 2.60
CA TRP A 131 15.18 2.43 3.18
C TRP A 131 15.20 2.92 4.62
N LYS A 132 16.23 2.56 5.39
CA LYS A 132 16.38 2.95 6.79
C LYS A 132 16.62 4.47 6.88
N GLN A 133 17.62 4.97 6.18
CA GLN A 133 17.96 6.39 6.18
C GLN A 133 16.81 7.25 5.61
N PHE A 134 16.14 6.77 4.56
CA PHE A 134 14.96 7.42 4.01
C PHE A 134 13.84 7.53 5.05
N THR A 135 13.51 6.43 5.74
CA THR A 135 12.46 6.41 6.74
C THR A 135 12.78 7.34 7.91
N GLN A 136 14.02 7.32 8.41
CA GLN A 136 14.47 8.21 9.47
C GLN A 136 14.39 9.68 9.05
N SER A 137 14.89 10.00 7.85
CA SER A 137 14.92 11.37 7.34
C SER A 137 13.52 11.92 7.03
N MET A 138 12.58 11.06 6.64
CA MET A 138 11.17 11.40 6.43
C MET A 138 10.39 11.71 7.71
N GLY A 139 10.97 11.46 8.90
CA GLY A 139 10.35 11.70 10.21
C GLY A 139 10.16 10.43 11.06
N GLY A 140 10.55 9.26 10.55
CA GLY A 140 10.42 7.98 11.25
C GLY A 140 9.08 7.29 11.02
N VAL A 141 8.94 6.09 11.60
CA VAL A 141 7.77 5.22 11.39
C VAL A 141 6.47 5.74 12.00
N PHE A 142 6.57 6.61 13.02
CA PHE A 142 5.44 7.23 13.72
C PHE A 142 5.07 8.62 13.21
N SER A 143 5.78 9.14 12.20
CA SER A 143 5.47 10.45 11.62
C SER A 143 4.10 10.44 10.96
N LYS A 144 3.26 11.43 11.29
CA LYS A 144 1.95 11.58 10.64
C LYS A 144 2.15 11.86 9.15
N ARG A 145 1.22 11.39 8.32
CA ARG A 145 1.24 11.63 6.86
C ARG A 145 1.34 13.12 6.51
N THR A 146 0.76 13.99 7.33
CA THR A 146 0.81 15.45 7.16
C THR A 146 2.16 16.07 7.50
N GLU A 147 2.97 15.41 8.31
CA GLU A 147 4.29 15.86 8.79
C GLU A 147 5.46 15.28 7.99
N GLN A 148 5.19 14.28 7.13
CA GLN A 148 6.20 13.73 6.22
C GLN A 148 6.68 14.80 5.24
N VAL A 149 8.01 14.84 5.03
CA VAL A 149 8.70 15.85 4.21
C VAL A 149 8.20 15.85 2.77
N PHE A 150 8.14 14.67 2.15
CA PHE A 150 7.59 14.49 0.82
C PHE A 150 6.23 13.80 0.88
N LYS A 151 5.33 14.21 -0.01
CA LYS A 151 3.99 13.62 -0.16
C LYS A 151 3.79 13.22 -1.61
N PRO A 152 2.98 12.19 -1.89
CA PRO A 152 2.63 11.88 -3.27
C PRO A 152 1.76 13.00 -3.84
N HIS A 153 2.10 13.47 -5.03
CA HIS A 153 1.35 14.49 -5.76
C HIS A 153 0.38 13.81 -6.74
N TYR A 154 -0.91 14.07 -6.56
CA TYR A 154 -1.98 13.50 -7.35
C TYR A 154 -2.88 14.60 -7.93
N GLU A 155 -3.13 14.53 -9.22
CA GLU A 155 -4.07 15.40 -9.93
C GLU A 155 -5.30 14.62 -10.37
N PHE A 156 -6.43 15.30 -10.58
CA PHE A 156 -7.60 14.68 -11.18
C PHE A 156 -7.30 14.23 -12.61
N SER A 157 -7.71 13.01 -12.95
CA SER A 157 -7.62 12.52 -14.32
C SER A 157 -8.77 13.10 -15.12
N THR A 158 -8.48 13.91 -16.12
CA THR A 158 -9.49 14.49 -17.02
C THR A 158 -9.47 13.82 -18.38
N ASP A 159 -10.63 13.75 -19.01
CA ASP A 159 -10.75 13.46 -20.42
C ASP A 159 -10.32 14.71 -21.21
N LYS A 160 -9.34 14.54 -22.12
CA LYS A 160 -8.74 15.68 -22.84
C LYS A 160 -9.67 16.31 -23.88
N ALA A 161 -10.66 15.57 -24.39
CA ALA A 161 -11.58 16.07 -25.40
C ALA A 161 -12.75 16.84 -24.76
N THR A 162 -13.25 16.34 -23.64
CA THR A 162 -14.44 16.90 -22.96
C THR A 162 -14.12 17.77 -21.76
N GLY A 163 -12.92 17.65 -21.18
CA GLY A 163 -12.53 18.32 -19.93
C GLY A 163 -13.14 17.71 -18.67
N VAL A 164 -13.97 16.67 -18.79
CA VAL A 164 -14.66 16.03 -17.66
C VAL A 164 -13.67 15.21 -16.83
N ILE A 165 -13.78 15.29 -15.50
CA ILE A 165 -12.99 14.45 -14.59
C ILE A 165 -13.51 13.02 -14.66
N LYS A 166 -12.61 12.06 -14.87
CA LYS A 166 -12.93 10.64 -14.93
C LYS A 166 -13.40 10.14 -13.57
N THR A 167 -14.37 9.24 -13.58
CA THR A 167 -14.87 8.54 -12.39
C THR A 167 -14.36 7.10 -12.37
N THR A 168 -14.38 6.46 -11.20
CA THR A 168 -14.03 5.03 -11.12
C THR A 168 -15.10 4.20 -11.84
N LEU A 169 -14.73 2.99 -12.25
CA LEU A 169 -15.68 2.05 -12.88
C LEU A 169 -16.79 1.64 -11.90
N TYR A 170 -16.51 1.68 -10.60
CA TYR A 170 -17.36 1.14 -9.55
C TYR A 170 -18.24 2.20 -8.88
N CYS A 171 -17.87 3.48 -8.95
CA CYS A 171 -18.56 4.55 -8.24
C CYS A 171 -18.53 5.85 -9.04
N ALA A 172 -19.69 6.26 -9.56
CA ALA A 172 -19.83 7.48 -10.35
C ALA A 172 -19.53 8.77 -9.57
N THR A 173 -19.57 8.73 -8.23
CA THR A 173 -19.22 9.88 -7.39
C THR A 173 -17.74 9.92 -7.00
N GLU A 174 -16.98 8.87 -7.29
CA GLU A 174 -15.56 8.81 -6.96
C GLU A 174 -14.71 9.30 -8.13
N LEU A 175 -14.10 10.47 -7.96
CA LEU A 175 -13.25 11.09 -8.96
C LEU A 175 -11.85 10.45 -8.98
N VAL A 176 -11.40 10.06 -10.16
CA VAL A 176 -10.10 9.42 -10.36
C VAL A 176 -8.98 10.43 -10.22
N ARG A 177 -8.00 10.09 -9.38
CA ARG A 177 -6.76 10.84 -9.25
C ARG A 177 -5.58 10.03 -9.78
N ALA A 178 -4.75 10.66 -10.61
CA ALA A 178 -3.55 10.07 -11.17
C ALA A 178 -2.31 10.60 -10.44
N LEU A 179 -1.37 9.72 -10.12
CA LEU A 179 -0.08 10.11 -9.56
C LEU A 179 0.72 10.88 -10.62
N LYS A 180 1.22 12.06 -10.27
CA LYS A 180 2.02 12.93 -11.14
C LYS A 180 3.47 13.08 -10.67
N GLY A 181 3.66 12.96 -9.35
CA GLY A 181 4.98 12.83 -8.76
C GLY A 181 4.95 13.01 -7.27
N VAL A 182 5.77 13.93 -6.75
CA VAL A 182 5.84 14.23 -5.32
C VAL A 182 5.67 15.73 -5.07
N ALA A 183 5.28 16.08 -3.85
CA ALA A 183 5.20 17.44 -3.38
C ALA A 183 6.03 17.62 -2.11
N ILE A 184 6.65 18.79 -1.97
CA ILE A 184 7.40 19.23 -0.79
C ILE A 184 7.09 20.70 -0.54
N GLU A 185 6.64 21.05 0.67
CA GLU A 185 6.37 22.45 1.08
C GLU A 185 5.54 23.26 0.06
N GLY A 186 4.54 22.63 -0.57
CA GLY A 186 3.69 23.26 -1.59
C GLY A 186 4.30 23.34 -2.99
N ARG A 187 5.55 22.92 -3.19
CA ARG A 187 6.18 22.76 -4.50
C ARG A 187 5.91 21.37 -5.05
N GLU A 188 5.56 21.30 -6.33
CA GLU A 188 5.30 20.06 -7.04
C GLU A 188 6.52 19.66 -7.88
N LEU A 189 6.97 18.41 -7.72
CA LEU A 189 8.03 17.81 -8.51
C LEU A 189 7.41 16.72 -9.39
N ILE A 190 7.24 17.02 -10.67
CA ILE A 190 6.64 16.12 -11.65
C ILE A 190 7.65 15.07 -12.10
N THR A 191 7.33 13.81 -11.85
CA THR A 191 8.19 12.65 -12.18
C THR A 191 7.59 11.77 -13.27
N ARG A 192 6.31 11.97 -13.60
CA ARG A 192 5.56 11.21 -14.62
C ARG A 192 5.22 12.10 -15.80
N VAL A 193 6.19 12.24 -16.70
CA VAL A 193 6.08 13.06 -17.92
C VAL A 193 5.58 12.29 -19.14
N PHE A 194 5.50 10.96 -19.05
CA PHE A 194 5.01 10.11 -20.13
C PHE A 194 3.61 9.59 -19.81
N GLU A 195 2.76 9.53 -20.83
CA GLU A 195 1.44 8.92 -20.77
C GLU A 195 1.41 7.72 -21.71
N TRP A 196 0.95 6.58 -21.20
CA TRP A 196 0.75 5.38 -22.00
C TRP A 196 -0.62 5.43 -22.66
N ARG A 197 -0.67 5.19 -23.98
CA ARG A 197 -1.90 5.01 -24.74
C ARG A 197 -1.97 3.58 -25.25
N ILE A 198 -3.09 2.91 -24.98
CA ILE A 198 -3.40 1.62 -25.58
C ILE A 198 -4.04 1.90 -26.94
N GLU A 199 -3.40 1.44 -28.02
CA GLU A 199 -3.93 1.50 -29.37
C GLU A 199 -4.18 0.07 -29.86
N SER A 200 -5.40 -0.23 -30.30
CA SER A 200 -5.69 -1.49 -30.98
C SER A 200 -5.25 -1.38 -32.43
N LEU A 201 -4.35 -2.27 -32.86
CA LEU A 201 -3.91 -2.37 -34.25
C LEU A 201 -4.91 -3.11 -35.15
N VAL A 202 -6.01 -3.63 -34.58
CA VAL A 202 -7.05 -4.31 -35.35
C VAL A 202 -7.83 -3.25 -36.13
N ARG A 203 -7.54 -3.14 -37.43
CA ARG A 203 -8.37 -2.36 -38.36
C ARG A 203 -9.76 -3.00 -38.40
N PRO A 204 -10.86 -2.24 -38.22
CA PRO A 204 -12.18 -2.79 -38.49
C PRO A 204 -12.21 -3.27 -39.93
N ALA A 205 -12.58 -4.54 -40.14
CA ALA A 205 -12.89 -5.05 -41.46
C ALA A 205 -14.13 -4.31 -41.96
N PHE A 206 -13.95 -3.48 -42.99
CA PHE A 206 -15.05 -2.92 -43.76
C PHE A 206 -15.70 -4.02 -44.61
#